data_AF-A0A9W9N956-F1
#
_entry.id   AF-A0A9W9N956-F1
#
_cell.length_a   1.000
_cell.length_b   1.000
_cell.length_c   1.000
_cell.angle_alpha   90.00
_cell.angle_beta   90.00
_cell.angle_gamma   90.00
#
_symmetry.space_group_name_H-M   'P 1'
#
loop_
_entity.id
_entity.type
_entity.pdbx_description
1 polymer ?
#
loop_
_entity_poly.entity_id
_entity_poly.type
_entity_poly.pdbx_seq_one_letter_code
_entity_poly.pdbx_strand_id
1 'polypeptide(L)'
;MDELFLLPASPLAAPRAYWDEPEYGFLGSYIMLIQPSEFEFNRILTAVMASNPNEYDMEIINKLYRSNALVIPHRPYGLLSGEFRNKEHSKYLGNSEEDWDPEKILRDAKLVHFSDWPVPKVSKPWFHDPKITIKKQPSCIKVESPQFDDCRARDIWLELYADFARRRKVRVFFDE
;
A
#
# COMPACT_ATOMS: atom_id res chain seq x y z
N MET A 1 -2.54 -1.63 -15.43
CA MET A 1 -1.21 -2.06 -14.97
C MET A 1 -0.80 -3.29 -15.78
N ASP A 2 -1.09 -3.26 -17.08
CA ASP A 2 -1.04 -4.42 -17.95
C ASP A 2 0.42 -4.72 -18.33
N GLU A 3 1.27 -3.71 -18.22
CA GLU A 3 2.71 -3.81 -18.34
C GLU A 3 3.34 -4.83 -17.38
N LEU A 4 2.69 -5.18 -16.26
CA LEU A 4 3.17 -6.22 -15.36
C LEU A 4 3.16 -7.60 -16.06
N PHE A 5 2.25 -7.85 -17.00
CA PHE A 5 2.20 -9.11 -17.75
C PHE A 5 3.30 -9.24 -18.82
N LEU A 6 4.09 -8.18 -19.05
CA LEU A 6 5.25 -8.21 -19.93
C LEU A 6 6.55 -8.60 -19.19
N LEU A 7 6.48 -8.79 -17.87
CA LEU A 7 7.60 -9.26 -17.08
C LEU A 7 8.00 -10.69 -17.49
N PRO A 8 9.27 -11.09 -17.29
CA PRO A 8 9.69 -12.47 -17.49
C PRO A 8 8.83 -13.45 -16.68
N ALA A 9 8.57 -14.62 -17.25
CA ALA A 9 7.85 -15.68 -16.56
C ALA A 9 8.54 -16.03 -15.23
N SER A 10 7.77 -16.02 -14.15
CA SER A 10 8.21 -16.35 -12.80
C SER A 10 7.05 -16.98 -12.05
N PRO A 11 7.29 -17.98 -11.17
CA PRO A 11 6.24 -18.50 -10.29
C PRO A 11 5.54 -17.40 -9.49
N LEU A 12 6.33 -16.41 -9.04
CA LEU A 12 5.86 -15.26 -8.28
C LEU A 12 6.67 -14.02 -8.66
N ALA A 13 5.97 -12.92 -8.95
CA ALA A 13 6.54 -11.59 -8.92
C ALA A 13 5.79 -10.72 -7.93
N ALA A 14 6.51 -10.06 -7.03
CA ALA A 14 5.93 -9.27 -5.96
C ALA A 14 6.79 -8.03 -5.69
N PRO A 15 6.17 -6.91 -5.28
CA PRO A 15 6.89 -5.71 -4.92
C PRO A 15 7.48 -5.79 -3.52
N ARG A 16 8.45 -4.93 -3.23
CA ARG A 16 8.98 -4.78 -1.86
C ARG A 16 7.93 -4.18 -0.94
N ALA A 17 7.88 -4.68 0.29
CA ALA A 17 7.17 -4.05 1.40
C ALA A 17 8.07 -2.98 2.01
N TYR A 18 8.21 -1.82 1.36
CA TYR A 18 9.22 -0.82 1.74
C TYR A 18 9.11 -0.34 3.21
N TRP A 19 7.92 -0.46 3.82
CA TRP A 19 7.68 -0.12 5.23
C TRP A 19 8.32 -1.12 6.21
N ASP A 20 8.54 -2.35 5.76
CA ASP A 20 8.99 -3.49 6.55
C ASP A 20 10.31 -4.04 6.02
N GLU A 21 11.37 -3.91 6.81
CA GLU A 21 12.71 -4.42 6.48
C GLU A 21 13.21 -4.11 5.03
N PRO A 22 13.25 -2.83 4.60
CA PRO A 22 13.60 -2.47 3.22
C PRO A 22 14.98 -2.98 2.79
N GLU A 23 15.94 -3.02 3.73
CA GLU A 23 17.32 -3.50 3.53
C GLU A 23 17.37 -4.99 3.19
N TYR A 24 16.44 -5.79 3.72
CA TYR A 24 16.46 -7.24 3.58
C TYR A 24 15.56 -7.72 2.42
N GLY A 25 14.95 -6.81 1.66
CA GLY A 25 14.14 -7.15 0.48
C GLY A 25 12.88 -7.95 0.80
N PHE A 26 12.21 -7.64 1.92
CA PHE A 26 10.94 -8.26 2.26
C PHE A 26 9.89 -7.96 1.18
N LEU A 27 9.20 -9.01 0.72
CA LEU A 27 8.16 -8.92 -0.31
C LEU A 27 6.82 -8.57 0.34
N GLY A 28 6.06 -7.68 -0.29
CA GLY A 28 4.67 -7.43 0.07
C GLY A 28 3.73 -8.31 -0.74
N SER A 29 2.61 -8.70 -0.14
CA SER A 29 1.56 -9.53 -0.77
C SER A 29 0.37 -8.71 -1.30
N TYR A 30 0.46 -7.38 -1.30
CA TYR A 30 -0.64 -6.46 -1.66
C TYR A 30 -0.96 -6.44 -3.16
N ILE A 31 0.01 -6.80 -4.00
CA ILE A 31 -0.17 -7.10 -5.43
C ILE A 31 0.88 -8.14 -5.82
N MET A 32 0.47 -9.21 -6.49
CA MET A 32 1.37 -10.25 -6.96
C MET A 32 0.96 -10.66 -8.37
N LEU A 33 1.96 -10.84 -9.23
CA LEU A 33 1.79 -11.53 -10.51
C LEU A 33 2.22 -12.97 -10.31
N ILE A 34 1.32 -13.91 -10.57
CA ILE A 34 1.57 -15.33 -10.34
C ILE A 34 1.41 -16.10 -11.64
N GLN A 35 2.20 -17.15 -11.78
CA GLN A 35 1.96 -18.17 -12.80
C GLN A 35 1.20 -19.33 -12.14
N PRO A 36 -0.08 -19.56 -12.48
CA PRO A 36 -0.85 -20.65 -11.90
C PRO A 36 -0.16 -22.01 -12.10
N SER A 37 -0.02 -22.77 -11.02
CA SER A 37 0.67 -24.07 -11.00
C SER A 37 0.13 -24.91 -9.86
N GLU A 38 -0.25 -26.15 -10.15
CA GLU A 38 -0.68 -27.11 -9.12
C GLU A 38 0.44 -27.38 -8.11
N PHE A 39 1.69 -27.44 -8.59
CA PHE A 39 2.86 -27.62 -7.73
C PHE A 39 3.02 -26.47 -6.73
N GLU A 40 2.97 -25.22 -7.20
CA GLU A 40 3.12 -24.05 -6.31
C GLU A 40 1.91 -23.91 -5.38
N PHE A 41 0.70 -24.21 -5.86
CA PHE A 41 -0.50 -24.22 -5.03
C PHE A 41 -0.37 -25.21 -3.85
N ASN A 42 0.01 -26.46 -4.13
CA ASN A 42 0.21 -27.48 -3.10
C ASN A 42 1.35 -27.11 -2.13
N ARG A 43 2.42 -26.51 -2.64
CA ARG A 43 3.55 -26.01 -1.82
C ARG A 43 3.13 -24.89 -0.87
N ILE A 44 2.37 -23.91 -1.35
CA ILE A 44 1.82 -22.83 -0.52
C ILE A 44 0.83 -23.39 0.50
N LEU A 45 -0.09 -24.26 0.08
CA LEU A 45 -1.07 -24.86 0.99
C LEU A 45 -0.40 -25.67 2.11
N THR A 46 0.67 -26.41 1.80
CA THR A 46 1.47 -27.11 2.80
C THR A 46 2.11 -26.14 3.80
N ALA A 47 2.62 -25.00 3.33
CA ALA A 47 3.18 -23.98 4.21
C ALA A 47 2.12 -23.31 5.10
N VAL A 48 0.92 -23.05 4.57
CA VAL A 48 -0.23 -22.52 5.34
C VAL A 48 -0.69 -23.52 6.41
N MET A 49 -0.76 -24.81 6.09
CA MET A 49 -1.16 -25.83 7.07
C MET A 49 -0.13 -26.00 8.19
N ALA A 50 1.14 -25.66 7.93
CA ALA A 50 2.22 -25.73 8.91
C ALA A 50 2.49 -24.38 9.62
N SER A 51 1.80 -23.30 9.26
CA SER A 51 2.06 -21.96 9.79
C SER A 51 1.43 -21.77 11.17
N ASN A 52 2.02 -20.89 11.96
CA ASN A 52 1.45 -20.51 13.25
C ASN A 52 0.22 -19.60 13.07
N PRO A 53 -0.70 -19.52 14.06
CA PRO A 53 -1.89 -18.65 13.97
C PRO A 53 -1.60 -17.14 13.83
N ASN A 54 -0.36 -16.72 14.13
CA ASN A 54 0.09 -15.33 14.03
C ASN A 54 0.94 -15.07 12.77
N GLU A 55 1.17 -16.09 11.94
CA GLU A 55 1.82 -15.91 10.64
C GLU A 55 0.76 -15.55 9.60
N TYR A 56 1.00 -14.46 8.88
CA TYR A 56 0.13 -14.00 7.81
C TYR A 56 0.74 -14.38 6.45
N ASP A 57 0.04 -13.96 5.40
CA ASP A 57 0.40 -14.22 4.02
C ASP A 57 1.79 -13.67 3.66
N MET A 58 2.18 -12.50 4.18
CA MET A 58 3.50 -11.93 3.91
C MET A 58 4.64 -12.79 4.47
N GLU A 59 4.51 -13.36 5.66
CA GLU A 59 5.52 -14.26 6.24
C GLU A 59 5.65 -15.54 5.42
N ILE A 60 4.52 -16.14 5.03
CA ILE A 60 4.49 -17.38 4.24
C ILE A 60 5.12 -17.16 2.86
N ILE A 61 4.75 -16.07 2.17
CA ILE A 61 5.30 -15.73 0.87
C ILE A 61 6.81 -15.47 0.97
N ASN A 62 7.28 -14.74 1.97
CA ASN A 62 8.71 -14.49 2.13
C ASN A 62 9.49 -15.77 2.49
N LYS A 63 8.91 -16.67 3.30
CA LYS A 63 9.52 -17.97 3.59
C LYS A 63 9.72 -18.83 2.34
N LEU A 64 8.79 -18.76 1.39
CA LEU A 64 8.80 -19.58 0.17
C LEU A 64 9.54 -18.94 -1.01
N TYR A 65 9.48 -17.61 -1.15
CA TYR A 65 9.82 -16.94 -2.39
C TYR A 65 10.80 -15.76 -2.29
N ARG A 66 11.20 -15.32 -1.09
CA ARG A 66 12.05 -14.13 -0.93
C ARG A 66 13.34 -14.17 -1.76
N SER A 67 13.92 -15.36 -1.95
CA SER A 67 15.18 -15.55 -2.67
C SER A 67 15.04 -15.79 -4.18
N ASN A 68 13.85 -16.12 -4.69
CA ASN A 68 13.66 -16.54 -6.07
C ASN A 68 12.50 -15.83 -6.80
N ALA A 69 11.72 -15.00 -6.11
CA ALA A 69 10.70 -14.18 -6.72
C ALA A 69 11.31 -13.13 -7.65
N LEU A 70 10.57 -12.78 -8.69
CA LEU A 70 10.86 -11.60 -9.48
C LEU A 70 10.43 -10.36 -8.69
N VAL A 71 11.36 -9.44 -8.42
CA VAL A 71 11.06 -8.26 -7.61
C VAL A 71 10.50 -7.14 -8.48
N ILE A 72 9.28 -6.71 -8.15
CA ILE A 72 8.65 -5.52 -8.75
C ILE A 72 9.10 -4.29 -7.93
N PRO A 73 9.39 -3.12 -8.55
CA PRO A 73 9.62 -1.91 -7.78
C PRO A 73 8.33 -1.50 -7.04
N HIS A 74 8.43 -1.12 -5.77
CA HIS A 74 7.24 -0.67 -5.01
C HIS A 74 6.69 0.66 -5.53
N ARG A 75 7.52 1.50 -6.16
CA ARG A 75 7.07 2.66 -6.96
C ARG A 75 6.93 2.21 -8.42
N PRO A 76 5.76 2.36 -9.08
CA PRO A 76 4.52 3.04 -8.64
C PRO A 76 3.41 2.12 -8.06
N TYR A 77 3.71 0.85 -7.75
CA TYR A 77 2.70 -0.19 -7.50
C TYR A 77 2.28 -0.38 -6.04
N GLY A 78 2.83 0.36 -5.09
CA GLY A 78 2.67 0.07 -3.67
C GLY A 78 2.66 1.30 -2.79
N LEU A 79 1.94 2.36 -3.15
CA LEU A 79 1.81 3.53 -2.28
C LEU A 79 0.84 3.23 -1.13
N LEU A 80 1.30 3.28 0.13
CA LEU A 80 0.40 3.17 1.28
C LEU A 80 -0.38 4.46 1.51
N SER A 81 -1.67 4.37 1.84
CA SER A 81 -2.43 5.53 2.34
C SER A 81 -1.82 6.11 3.62
N GLY A 82 -1.29 5.26 4.50
CA GLY A 82 -0.57 5.68 5.70
C GLY A 82 0.71 6.48 5.43
N GLU A 83 1.28 6.41 4.22
CA GLU A 83 2.49 7.17 3.87
C GLU A 83 2.26 8.66 3.97
N PHE A 84 1.08 9.16 3.57
CA PHE A 84 0.71 10.57 3.70
C PHE A 84 0.65 11.08 5.14
N ARG A 85 0.58 10.18 6.13
CA ARG A 85 0.60 10.50 7.56
C ARG A 85 1.98 10.36 8.17
N ASN A 86 2.90 9.72 7.46
CA ASN A 86 4.25 9.52 7.91
C ASN A 86 5.01 10.85 7.92
N LYS A 87 6.05 10.95 8.73
CA LYS A 87 6.95 12.12 8.80
C LYS A 87 8.29 11.87 8.12
N GLU A 88 8.61 10.61 7.88
CA GLU A 88 9.88 10.14 7.36
C GLU A 88 9.57 9.26 6.16
N HIS A 89 9.94 9.71 4.96
CA HIS A 89 9.53 9.09 3.70
C HIS A 89 10.68 8.36 2.98
N SER A 90 11.90 8.34 3.53
CA SER A 90 13.08 7.77 2.87
C SER A 90 12.91 6.30 2.52
N LYS A 91 12.17 5.53 3.33
CA LYS A 91 11.82 4.14 3.02
C LYS A 91 11.00 4.03 1.73
N TYR A 92 10.00 4.88 1.57
CA TYR A 92 9.19 4.92 0.35
C TYR A 92 9.99 5.45 -0.83
N LEU A 93 10.79 6.51 -0.63
CA LEU A 93 11.58 7.12 -1.69
C LEU A 93 12.77 6.23 -2.12
N GLY A 94 13.25 5.37 -1.22
CA GLY A 94 14.41 4.51 -1.40
C GLY A 94 15.75 5.21 -1.15
N ASN A 95 15.73 6.47 -0.70
CA ASN A 95 16.90 7.31 -0.43
C ASN A 95 16.51 8.49 0.48
N SER A 96 17.51 9.23 0.98
CA SER A 96 17.32 10.44 1.80
C SER A 96 17.57 11.75 1.04
N GLU A 97 17.69 11.70 -0.29
CA GLU A 97 18.06 12.85 -1.14
C GLU A 97 16.84 13.46 -1.85
N GLU A 98 15.83 12.65 -2.17
CA GLU A 98 14.58 13.09 -2.80
C GLU A 98 13.67 13.73 -1.75
N ASP A 99 13.11 14.90 -2.07
CA ASP A 99 12.07 15.52 -1.26
C ASP A 99 10.71 14.85 -1.47
N TRP A 100 9.95 14.74 -0.38
CA TRP A 100 8.58 14.25 -0.44
C TRP A 100 7.62 15.32 -1.01
N ASP A 101 7.13 15.08 -2.22
CA ASP A 101 6.01 15.83 -2.81
C ASP A 101 4.77 14.92 -2.90
N PRO A 102 3.77 15.08 -2.00
CA PRO A 102 2.63 14.18 -1.93
C PRO A 102 1.78 14.19 -3.21
N GLU A 103 1.73 15.31 -3.94
CA GLU A 103 0.96 15.39 -5.18
C GLU A 103 1.67 14.67 -6.32
N LYS A 104 3.00 14.85 -6.45
CA LYS A 104 3.81 14.11 -7.42
C LYS A 104 3.71 12.61 -7.17
N ILE A 105 3.88 12.20 -5.91
CA ILE A 105 3.80 10.78 -5.53
C ILE A 105 2.42 10.20 -5.84
N LEU A 106 1.33 10.91 -5.55
CA LEU A 106 -0.01 10.43 -5.90
C LEU A 106 -0.22 10.35 -7.42
N ARG A 107 0.24 11.35 -8.18
CA ARG A 107 0.12 11.36 -9.65
C ARG A 107 0.86 10.20 -10.31
N ASP A 108 2.04 9.87 -9.79
CA ASP A 108 2.87 8.78 -10.34
C ASP A 108 2.40 7.39 -9.90
N ALA A 109 1.64 7.30 -8.80
CA ALA A 109 1.16 6.04 -8.26
C ALA A 109 0.12 5.37 -9.18
N LYS A 110 0.31 4.07 -9.44
CA LYS A 110 -0.65 3.23 -10.18
C LYS A 110 -1.57 2.46 -9.24
N LEU A 111 -1.14 2.21 -8.01
CA LEU A 111 -1.90 1.52 -6.98
C LEU A 111 -1.69 2.20 -5.62
N VAL A 112 -2.80 2.52 -4.96
CA VAL A 112 -2.83 2.92 -3.56
C VAL A 112 -3.35 1.76 -2.72
N HIS A 113 -2.52 1.28 -1.80
CA HIS A 113 -2.87 0.24 -0.83
C HIS A 113 -3.36 0.90 0.47
N PHE A 114 -4.63 0.69 0.81
CA PHE A 114 -5.21 1.22 2.04
C PHE A 114 -4.68 0.46 3.27
N SER A 115 -3.69 1.07 3.92
CA SER A 115 -3.10 0.61 5.17
C SER A 115 -2.56 1.80 5.95
N ASP A 116 -3.18 2.03 7.12
CA ASP A 116 -2.90 3.15 8.01
C ASP A 116 -2.40 2.68 9.38
N TRP A 117 -1.76 1.50 9.41
CA TRP A 117 -1.15 0.98 10.63
C TRP A 117 -0.34 2.06 11.36
N PRO A 118 -0.48 2.22 12.69
CA PRO A 118 -1.21 1.38 13.64
C PRO A 118 -2.65 1.86 13.92
N VAL A 119 -3.35 2.46 12.95
CA VAL A 119 -4.71 2.99 13.12
C VAL A 119 -5.75 2.08 12.45
N PRO A 120 -6.10 0.92 13.06
CA PRO A 120 -6.89 -0.12 12.40
C PRO A 120 -8.26 0.37 11.92
N LYS A 121 -8.88 1.31 12.65
CA LYS A 121 -10.22 1.82 12.30
C LYS A 121 -10.25 2.69 11.04
N VAL A 122 -9.16 3.37 10.69
CA VAL A 122 -9.07 4.14 9.44
C VAL A 122 -8.29 3.38 8.36
N SER A 123 -7.58 2.30 8.69
CA SER A 123 -6.85 1.49 7.70
C SER A 123 -7.73 0.92 6.60
N LYS A 124 -9.04 0.79 6.82
CA LYS A 124 -9.96 0.29 5.80
C LYS A 124 -10.94 1.38 5.41
N PRO A 125 -11.04 1.74 4.13
CA PRO A 125 -11.76 2.92 3.69
C PRO A 125 -13.29 2.81 3.74
N TRP A 126 -13.84 1.61 3.95
CA TRP A 126 -15.26 1.41 4.25
C TRP A 126 -15.61 1.63 5.73
N PHE A 127 -14.63 1.69 6.63
CA PHE A 127 -14.84 2.09 8.01
C PHE A 127 -14.62 3.61 8.13
N HIS A 128 -15.72 4.35 8.17
CA HIS A 128 -15.68 5.80 8.31
C HIS A 128 -16.26 6.22 9.66
N ASP A 129 -15.38 6.65 10.57
CA ASP A 129 -15.75 7.36 11.79
C ASP A 129 -15.18 8.79 11.68
N PRO A 130 -16.03 9.82 11.52
CA PRO A 130 -15.58 11.20 11.40
C PRO A 130 -14.72 11.67 12.57
N LYS A 131 -15.02 11.22 13.81
CA LYS A 131 -14.26 11.61 15.00
C LYS A 131 -12.85 11.05 14.97
N ILE A 132 -12.70 9.80 14.52
CA ILE A 132 -11.40 9.17 14.38
C ILE A 132 -10.64 9.78 13.21
N THR A 133 -11.30 10.03 12.09
CA THR A 133 -10.73 10.65 10.90
C THR A 133 -10.11 12.00 11.23
N ILE A 134 -10.87 12.89 11.88
CA ILE A 134 -10.37 14.22 12.31
C ILE A 134 -9.18 14.09 13.27
N LYS A 135 -9.19 13.11 14.16
CA LYS A 135 -8.10 12.88 15.13
C LYS A 135 -6.85 12.28 14.50
N LYS A 136 -6.97 11.57 13.37
CA LYS A 136 -5.90 10.72 12.81
C LYS A 136 -5.38 11.20 11.45
N GLN A 137 -6.04 12.17 10.82
CA GLN A 137 -5.57 12.81 9.59
C GLN A 137 -4.12 13.34 9.72
N PRO A 138 -3.36 13.43 8.62
CA PRO A 138 -2.05 14.07 8.61
C PRO A 138 -2.08 15.49 9.18
N SER A 139 -1.03 15.87 9.90
CA SER A 139 -0.83 17.27 10.31
C SER A 139 -0.27 18.08 9.14
N CYS A 140 -0.62 19.36 9.06
CA CYS A 140 0.01 20.25 8.09
C CYS A 140 1.43 20.59 8.52
N ILE A 141 2.33 20.72 7.55
CA ILE A 141 3.73 21.10 7.78
C ILE A 141 3.81 22.63 7.80
N LYS A 142 4.37 23.19 8.87
CA LYS A 142 4.62 24.62 8.94
C LYS A 142 5.72 24.99 7.96
N VAL A 143 5.46 25.92 7.06
CA VAL A 143 6.47 26.51 6.18
C VAL A 143 6.91 27.86 6.76
N GLU A 144 8.14 28.27 6.46
CA GLU A 144 8.73 29.53 6.97
C GLU A 144 7.96 30.78 6.52
N SER A 145 7.13 30.67 5.47
CA SER A 145 6.25 31.74 5.02
C SER A 145 5.08 31.93 6.00
N PRO A 146 4.83 33.15 6.50
CA PRO A 146 3.96 33.39 7.65
C PRO A 146 2.44 33.30 7.34
N GLN A 147 2.04 32.72 6.20
CA GLN A 147 0.65 32.84 5.74
C GLN A 147 -0.12 31.54 5.54
N PHE A 148 0.52 30.38 5.27
CA PHE A 148 -0.21 29.11 5.08
C PHE A 148 0.63 27.90 5.48
N ASP A 149 0.08 26.96 6.25
CA ASP A 149 0.68 25.64 6.48
C ASP A 149 0.51 24.76 5.21
N ASP A 150 1.49 23.90 4.90
CA ASP A 150 1.37 22.91 3.83
C ASP A 150 0.51 21.72 4.29
N CYS A 151 -0.72 21.70 3.81
CA CYS A 151 -1.72 20.67 4.13
C CYS A 151 -1.92 19.64 3.01
N ARG A 152 -1.11 19.64 1.94
CA ARG A 152 -1.36 18.80 0.75
C ARG A 152 -1.51 17.32 1.08
N ALA A 153 -0.66 16.78 1.95
CA ALA A 153 -0.74 15.39 2.38
C ALA A 153 -2.05 15.06 3.13
N ARG A 154 -2.53 15.97 3.97
CA ARG A 154 -3.82 15.84 4.68
C ARG A 154 -4.98 15.82 3.70
N ASP A 155 -4.99 16.77 2.79
CA ASP A 155 -6.11 16.98 1.88
C ASP A 155 -6.19 15.81 0.88
N ILE A 156 -5.05 15.32 0.38
CA ILE A 156 -4.96 14.08 -0.41
C ILE A 156 -5.46 12.88 0.40
N TRP A 157 -4.98 12.70 1.63
CA TRP A 157 -5.39 11.58 2.46
C TRP A 157 -6.90 11.58 2.65
N LEU A 158 -7.50 12.71 3.03
CA LEU A 158 -8.96 12.83 3.16
C LEU A 158 -9.70 12.51 1.85
N GLU A 159 -9.18 12.99 0.73
CA GLU A 159 -9.79 12.76 -0.58
C GLU A 159 -9.74 11.29 -1.00
N LEU A 160 -8.68 10.54 -0.69
CA LEU A 160 -8.61 9.10 -0.96
C LEU A 160 -9.77 8.33 -0.31
N TYR A 161 -10.10 8.67 0.95
CA TYR A 161 -11.22 8.06 1.66
C TYR A 161 -12.57 8.56 1.16
N ALA A 162 -12.69 9.86 0.91
CA ALA A 162 -13.91 10.46 0.40
C ALA A 162 -14.27 9.92 -0.99
N ASP A 163 -13.31 9.83 -1.91
CA ASP A 163 -13.47 9.22 -3.23
C ASP A 163 -13.86 7.74 -3.13
N PHE A 164 -13.18 6.96 -2.29
CA PHE A 164 -13.55 5.56 -2.05
C PHE A 164 -15.02 5.41 -1.62
N ALA A 165 -15.46 6.25 -0.69
CA ALA A 165 -16.84 6.25 -0.19
C ALA A 165 -17.83 6.72 -1.26
N ARG A 166 -17.52 7.79 -2.03
CA ARG A 166 -18.36 8.30 -3.11
C ARG A 166 -18.60 7.24 -4.19
N ARG A 167 -17.56 6.54 -4.63
CA ARG A 167 -17.66 5.49 -5.67
C ARG A 167 -18.49 4.29 -5.24
N ARG A 168 -18.67 4.05 -3.95
CA ARG A 168 -19.46 2.92 -3.39
C ARG A 168 -20.85 3.32 -2.93
N LYS A 169 -21.19 4.61 -2.95
CA LYS A 169 -22.55 5.12 -2.76
C LYS A 169 -23.40 5.04 -4.04
N VAL A 170 -23.08 4.13 -4.99
CA VAL A 170 -23.84 4.01 -6.25
C VAL A 170 -25.33 3.93 -5.92
N ARG A 171 -26.06 4.91 -6.46
CA ARG A 171 -27.48 5.14 -6.31
C ARG A 171 -28.25 3.84 -6.55
N VAL A 172 -29.07 3.45 -5.57
CA VAL A 172 -30.21 2.59 -5.85
C VAL A 172 -31.21 3.47 -6.61
N PHE A 173 -31.08 3.51 -7.94
CA PHE A 173 -32.22 3.86 -8.78
C PHE A 173 -33.13 2.63 -8.76
N PHE A 174 -34.20 2.71 -7.98
CA PHE A 174 -35.38 1.93 -8.31
C PHE A 174 -35.99 2.63 -9.53
N ASP A 175 -35.83 2.02 -10.70
CA ASP A 175 -36.79 2.23 -11.78
C ASP A 175 -38.08 1.52 -11.35
N GLU A 176 -39.11 2.31 -11.03
CA GLU A 176 -40.54 1.99 -11.21
C GLU A 176 -41.39 3.26 -11.05
#